data_AF-A0A094B6U7-F1
#
_entry.id   AF-A0A094B6U7-F1
#
_cell.length_a   1.000
_cell.length_b   1.000
_cell.length_c   1.000
_cell.angle_alpha   90.00
_cell.angle_beta   90.00
_cell.angle_gamma   90.00
#
_symmetry.space_group_name_H-M   'P 1'
#
loop_
_entity.id
_entity.type
_entity.pdbx_description
1 polymer ?
#
loop_
_entity_poly.entity_id
_entity_poly.type
_entity_poly.pdbx_seq_one_letter_code
_entity_poly.pdbx_strand_id
1 'polypeptide(L)'
;MSSSSSNRNADQQATGRPGPNTAPNNYGPVIVDSATYKLAPIEESNEEDPGVLGAVEALEQTTVREIGNGYVVDTPRAVANLVASLVDLPTSPPSLYLDIEGVSLGRNGSVSILQLLVLPTNITYLIDIHILGSTAFTTATTTGQTLQSILEDASIPKVFFDIRNDSDALYSHFSISLAGIHDIQLMELATRTRPRSKKFLHGLARCITGDLSLDPYEEQRWTEQKNRGRRLFAPEMGGSYEVFNERPMGEDIALYCEDDGAVEGEVNLDIMSGNSQTKVDIHILFFNSTTDPRNSGDVALWFNNSDPFLVHLAGPNGSRCLNVKENYYPAANMQFRKPVIVASGISATKAQIVSIVSRTPIDNSRPFNSEEWVGNALRALAQERYIEREEYSKSVGEMIDTTKGSIGRT
;
A
#
# COMPACT_ATOMS: atom_id res chain seq x y z
N MET A 1 -12.01 85.37 -3.40
CA MET A 1 -12.36 85.71 -4.79
C MET A 1 -11.86 84.57 -5.65
N SER A 2 -12.82 83.95 -6.34
CA SER A 2 -12.74 83.39 -7.70
C SER A 2 -11.33 83.26 -8.28
N SER A 3 -10.86 82.17 -8.86
CA SER A 3 -11.52 81.06 -9.55
C SER A 3 -10.49 80.55 -10.56
N SER A 4 -10.69 79.32 -11.02
CA SER A 4 -10.53 78.91 -12.43
C SER A 4 -9.14 78.94 -13.05
N SER A 5 -8.73 78.03 -13.93
CA SER A 5 -9.28 76.83 -14.54
C SER A 5 -8.19 76.39 -15.54
N SER A 6 -8.35 75.18 -16.08
CA SER A 6 -8.03 74.82 -17.48
C SER A 6 -6.56 74.78 -17.91
N ASN A 7 -6.12 73.95 -18.86
CA ASN A 7 -6.57 72.72 -19.50
C ASN A 7 -5.46 72.48 -20.56
N ARG A 8 -5.13 71.21 -20.82
CA ARG A 8 -4.79 70.66 -22.16
C ARG A 8 -3.61 71.22 -22.98
N ASN A 9 -2.74 70.28 -23.37
CA ASN A 9 -2.35 69.85 -24.73
C ASN A 9 -0.85 69.54 -24.74
N ALA A 10 -0.49 68.26 -24.89
CA ALA A 10 -0.22 67.59 -26.18
C ALA A 10 1.09 68.10 -26.79
N ASP A 11 2.12 67.26 -26.83
CA ASP A 11 2.80 66.92 -28.08
C ASP A 11 3.91 65.87 -27.90
N GLN A 12 4.31 65.38 -29.07
CA GLN A 12 4.82 64.07 -29.41
C GLN A 12 6.35 63.88 -29.25
N GLN A 13 6.71 62.59 -29.33
CA GLN A 13 7.91 62.01 -29.95
C GLN A 13 9.29 62.10 -29.23
N ALA A 14 9.63 60.93 -28.68
CA ALA A 14 10.83 60.12 -28.92
C ALA A 14 12.21 60.79 -28.98
N THR A 15 13.14 60.36 -28.11
CA THR A 15 14.43 59.72 -28.47
C THR A 15 15.30 59.41 -27.23
N GLY A 16 15.68 58.13 -27.08
CA GLY A 16 17.03 57.62 -26.77
C GLY A 16 17.86 58.01 -25.53
N ARG A 17 18.05 56.99 -24.64
CA ARG A 17 19.23 56.62 -23.79
C ARG A 17 19.58 57.50 -22.56
N PRO A 18 20.40 57.01 -21.60
CA PRO A 18 20.58 55.68 -20.97
C PRO A 18 20.46 55.76 -19.41
N GLY A 19 20.58 54.63 -18.68
CA GLY A 19 20.38 54.50 -17.21
C GLY A 19 21.29 55.36 -16.30
N PRO A 20 21.13 55.31 -14.95
CA PRO A 20 21.83 54.28 -14.18
C PRO A 20 21.19 53.84 -12.83
N ASN A 21 21.45 52.58 -12.45
CA ASN A 21 21.90 52.09 -11.14
C ASN A 21 21.15 52.38 -9.82
N THR A 22 21.22 51.36 -8.94
CA THR A 22 21.04 51.34 -7.46
C THR A 22 19.67 50.94 -6.88
N ALA A 23 19.64 49.73 -6.32
CA ALA A 23 18.73 49.33 -5.24
C ALA A 23 19.06 50.12 -3.94
N PRO A 24 18.11 50.26 -3.00
CA PRO A 24 18.20 49.42 -1.81
C PRO A 24 16.86 48.99 -1.16
N ASN A 25 16.91 47.76 -0.63
CA ASN A 25 16.30 47.18 0.59
C ASN A 25 15.13 47.88 1.30
N ASN A 26 14.00 47.17 1.43
CA ASN A 26 13.34 46.92 2.72
C ASN A 26 12.25 45.85 2.60
N TYR A 27 12.52 44.61 3.01
CA TYR A 27 11.48 43.62 3.32
C TYR A 27 11.34 43.54 4.84
N GLY A 28 10.34 44.23 5.38
CA GLY A 28 9.73 43.85 6.66
C GLY A 28 8.74 42.70 6.44
N PRO A 29 8.35 41.97 7.50
CA PRO A 29 7.40 40.86 7.38
C PRO A 29 6.02 41.39 6.99
N VAL A 30 5.51 40.96 5.83
CA VAL A 30 4.13 41.19 5.44
C VAL A 30 3.27 40.16 6.15
N ILE A 31 2.52 40.61 7.15
CA ILE A 31 1.39 39.86 7.71
C ILE A 31 0.26 39.96 6.68
N VAL A 32 -0.10 38.85 6.04
CA VAL A 32 -1.22 38.79 5.10
C VAL A 32 -2.43 38.22 5.85
N ASP A 33 -3.45 39.06 6.00
CA ASP A 33 -4.77 38.72 6.56
C ASP A 33 -5.58 37.90 5.52
N SER A 34 -6.09 36.74 5.93
CA SER A 34 -6.65 35.69 5.07
C SER A 34 -8.04 35.98 4.49
N ALA A 35 -8.46 37.24 4.38
CA ALA A 35 -9.88 37.58 4.18
C ALA A 35 -10.23 38.35 2.89
N THR A 36 -9.35 38.47 1.88
CA THR A 36 -9.74 39.17 0.64
C THR A 36 -9.11 38.64 -0.65
N TYR A 37 -9.43 37.40 -1.02
CA TYR A 37 -9.37 36.96 -2.42
C TYR A 37 -10.69 36.27 -2.78
N LYS A 38 -11.61 37.01 -3.44
CA LYS A 38 -12.70 36.39 -4.19
C LYS A 38 -12.15 36.01 -5.55
N LEU A 39 -11.98 34.72 -5.81
CA LEU A 39 -11.74 34.21 -7.15
C LEU A 39 -12.98 34.55 -8.01
N ALA A 40 -12.76 35.24 -9.13
CA ALA A 40 -13.81 35.40 -10.12
C ALA A 40 -14.11 34.03 -10.75
N PRO A 41 -15.38 33.66 -10.98
CA PRO A 41 -15.71 32.45 -11.72
C PRO A 41 -15.12 32.54 -13.13
N ILE A 42 -14.46 31.48 -13.57
CA ILE A 42 -14.01 31.33 -14.95
C ILE A 42 -15.28 31.10 -15.78
N GLU A 43 -15.51 31.90 -16.82
CA GLU A 43 -16.61 31.67 -17.76
C GLU A 43 -16.33 30.36 -18.52
N GLU A 44 -17.23 29.37 -18.39
CA GLU A 44 -17.18 28.13 -19.15
C GLU A 44 -17.37 28.45 -20.65
N SER A 45 -16.32 28.24 -21.43
CA SER A 45 -16.39 28.27 -22.89
C SER A 45 -16.97 26.95 -23.40
N ASN A 46 -18.11 27.00 -24.10
CA ASN A 46 -18.79 25.84 -24.70
C ASN A 46 -18.11 25.28 -25.97
N GLU A 47 -16.80 25.52 -26.16
CA GLU A 47 -16.02 24.89 -27.23
C GLU A 47 -15.05 23.91 -26.58
N GLU A 48 -15.37 22.62 -26.66
CA GLU A 48 -14.46 21.54 -26.26
C GLU A 48 -13.24 21.57 -27.19
N ASP A 49 -12.10 22.05 -26.68
CA ASP A 49 -10.83 21.98 -27.40
C ASP A 49 -10.47 20.50 -27.62
N PRO A 50 -10.40 20.01 -28.88
CA PRO A 50 -10.08 18.63 -29.17
C PRO A 50 -8.69 18.21 -28.65
N GLY A 51 -7.77 19.16 -28.42
CA GLY A 51 -6.49 18.91 -27.76
C GLY A 51 -6.63 18.65 -26.25
N VAL A 52 -7.58 19.30 -25.59
CA VAL A 52 -7.90 19.05 -24.17
C VAL A 52 -8.67 17.75 -24.02
N LEU A 53 -9.66 17.49 -24.88
CA LEU A 53 -10.38 16.21 -24.88
C LEU A 53 -9.43 15.02 -25.12
N GLY A 54 -8.52 15.15 -26.09
CA GLY A 54 -7.50 14.12 -26.36
C GLY A 54 -6.46 13.97 -25.23
N ALA A 55 -6.12 15.05 -24.52
CA ALA A 55 -5.25 14.98 -23.34
C ALA A 55 -5.97 14.35 -22.13
N VAL A 56 -7.26 14.64 -21.95
CA VAL A 56 -8.11 14.02 -20.92
C VAL A 56 -8.32 12.54 -21.21
N GLU A 57 -8.66 12.15 -22.44
CA GLU A 57 -8.71 10.73 -22.84
C GLU A 57 -7.35 10.04 -22.66
N ALA A 58 -6.25 10.72 -23.01
CA ALA A 58 -4.91 10.19 -22.79
C ALA A 58 -4.59 10.02 -21.30
N LEU A 59 -5.03 10.94 -20.43
CA LEU A 59 -4.86 10.88 -18.98
C LEU A 59 -5.75 9.81 -18.34
N GLU A 60 -7.02 9.68 -18.77
CA GLU A 60 -7.94 8.62 -18.34
C GLU A 60 -7.43 7.23 -18.75
N GLN A 61 -6.78 7.10 -19.91
CA GLN A 61 -6.08 5.88 -20.33
C GLN A 61 -4.72 5.69 -19.61
N THR A 62 -4.26 6.67 -18.83
CA THR A 62 -2.99 6.63 -18.08
C THR A 62 -3.21 6.27 -16.61
N THR A 63 -4.39 6.55 -16.06
CA THR A 63 -4.71 6.35 -14.63
C THR A 63 -5.42 5.03 -14.39
N VAL A 64 -4.85 4.21 -13.52
CA VAL A 64 -5.57 3.06 -12.96
C VAL A 64 -6.79 3.59 -12.20
N ARG A 65 -7.97 3.01 -12.41
CA ARG A 65 -9.21 3.52 -11.78
C ARG A 65 -9.27 3.04 -10.34
N GLU A 66 -9.28 3.97 -9.38
CA GLU A 66 -9.51 3.64 -7.98
C GLU A 66 -10.95 3.17 -7.79
N ILE A 67 -11.11 2.00 -7.18
CA ILE A 67 -12.38 1.50 -6.68
C ILE A 67 -12.07 0.95 -5.29
N GLY A 68 -12.81 1.33 -4.25
CA GLY A 68 -12.48 0.91 -2.89
C GLY A 68 -11.09 1.39 -2.45
N ASN A 69 -10.24 0.45 -1.99
CA ASN A 69 -8.83 0.67 -1.67
C ASN A 69 -7.88 0.07 -2.74
N GLY A 70 -8.43 -0.46 -3.83
CA GLY A 70 -7.69 -1.09 -4.91
C GLY A 70 -7.80 -0.32 -6.22
N TYR A 71 -7.24 -0.94 -7.26
CA TYR A 71 -7.01 -0.32 -8.55
C TYR A 71 -7.45 -1.24 -9.68
N VAL A 72 -8.42 -0.82 -10.50
CA VAL A 72 -8.85 -1.57 -11.68
C VAL A 72 -7.92 -1.33 -12.86
N VAL A 73 -7.38 -2.42 -13.40
CA VAL A 73 -6.48 -2.44 -14.56
C VAL A 73 -7.23 -3.02 -15.76
N ASP A 74 -7.77 -2.14 -16.60
CA ASP A 74 -8.63 -2.48 -17.74
C ASP A 74 -8.09 -2.01 -19.10
N THR A 75 -6.87 -1.46 -19.14
CA THR A 75 -6.19 -1.06 -20.38
C THR A 75 -4.81 -1.71 -20.52
N PRO A 76 -4.33 -1.99 -21.76
CA PRO A 76 -2.98 -2.50 -21.98
C PRO A 76 -1.88 -1.60 -21.39
N ARG A 77 -2.07 -0.29 -21.42
CA ARG A 77 -1.11 0.66 -20.84
C ARG A 77 -1.03 0.53 -19.32
N ALA A 78 -2.17 0.40 -18.64
CA ALA A 78 -2.21 0.15 -17.20
C ALA A 78 -1.57 -1.20 -16.85
N VAL A 79 -1.78 -2.24 -17.67
CA VAL A 79 -1.09 -3.54 -17.54
C VAL A 79 0.43 -3.36 -17.63
N ALA A 80 0.94 -2.66 -18.64
CA ALA A 80 2.38 -2.43 -18.78
C ALA A 80 2.97 -1.67 -17.58
N ASN A 81 2.25 -0.66 -17.07
CA ASN A 81 2.68 0.08 -15.88
C ASN A 81 2.71 -0.80 -14.63
N LEU A 82 1.69 -1.64 -14.43
CA LEU A 82 1.65 -2.61 -13.34
C LEU A 82 2.82 -3.59 -13.46
N VAL A 83 3.00 -4.25 -14.61
CA VAL A 83 4.10 -5.20 -14.81
C VAL A 83 5.48 -4.57 -14.53
N ALA A 84 5.67 -3.31 -14.92
CA ALA A 84 6.91 -2.58 -14.64
C ALA A 84 7.15 -2.34 -13.12
N SER A 85 6.09 -2.24 -12.30
CA SER A 85 6.21 -2.09 -10.85
C SER A 85 6.44 -3.40 -10.10
N LEU A 86 6.21 -4.55 -10.76
CA LEU A 86 6.43 -5.87 -10.16
C LEU A 86 7.88 -6.34 -10.22
N VAL A 87 8.74 -5.64 -10.97
CA VAL A 87 10.15 -5.97 -11.14
C VAL A 87 10.92 -5.72 -9.84
N ASP A 88 11.88 -6.60 -9.54
CA ASP A 88 12.77 -6.53 -8.36
C ASP A 88 12.06 -6.57 -7.00
N LEU A 89 10.79 -6.98 -6.97
CA LEU A 89 10.08 -7.20 -5.71
C LEU A 89 10.74 -8.33 -4.88
N PRO A 90 10.70 -8.24 -3.54
CA PRO A 90 11.18 -9.31 -2.67
C PRO A 90 10.56 -10.67 -3.00
N THR A 91 11.39 -11.71 -3.03
CA THR A 91 10.94 -13.10 -3.18
C THR A 91 10.82 -13.83 -1.84
N SER A 92 11.25 -13.19 -0.74
CA SER A 92 11.13 -13.73 0.62
C SER A 92 10.88 -12.60 1.63
N PRO A 93 9.70 -12.59 2.30
CA PRO A 93 8.52 -13.38 1.95
C PRO A 93 8.02 -13.06 0.53
N PRO A 94 7.22 -13.94 -0.10
CA PRO A 94 6.65 -13.66 -1.42
C PRO A 94 5.91 -12.34 -1.48
N SER A 95 6.06 -11.63 -2.60
CA SER A 95 5.41 -10.34 -2.83
C SER A 95 4.07 -10.42 -3.56
N LEU A 96 3.80 -11.49 -4.31
CA LEU A 96 2.65 -11.58 -5.22
C LEU A 96 1.63 -12.58 -4.69
N TYR A 97 0.43 -12.10 -4.39
CA TYR A 97 -0.72 -12.88 -3.94
C TYR A 97 -1.83 -12.74 -4.96
N LEU A 98 -2.33 -13.85 -5.44
CA LEU A 98 -3.23 -13.89 -6.57
C LEU A 98 -4.45 -14.75 -6.28
N ASP A 99 -5.58 -14.27 -6.78
CA ASP A 99 -6.83 -15.02 -6.85
C ASP A 99 -7.52 -14.70 -8.19
N ILE A 100 -8.39 -15.59 -8.66
CA ILE A 100 -9.05 -15.45 -9.96
C ILE A 100 -10.55 -15.67 -9.82
N GLU A 101 -11.32 -14.70 -10.31
CA GLU A 101 -12.77 -14.78 -10.32
C GLU A 101 -13.31 -14.95 -11.73
N GLY A 102 -14.39 -15.71 -11.86
CA GLY A 102 -14.97 -16.05 -13.14
C GLY A 102 -16.25 -16.86 -13.09
N VAL A 103 -16.83 -17.13 -14.27
CA VAL A 103 -18.05 -17.93 -14.41
C VAL A 103 -17.67 -19.40 -14.57
N SER A 104 -18.03 -20.23 -13.58
CA SER A 104 -17.68 -21.66 -13.56
C SER A 104 -16.18 -21.89 -13.77
N LEU A 105 -15.35 -21.20 -12.98
CA LEU A 105 -13.89 -21.13 -13.12
C LEU A 105 -13.24 -22.51 -13.36
N GLY A 106 -12.39 -22.56 -14.38
CA GLY A 106 -11.74 -23.76 -14.90
C GLY A 106 -11.80 -23.79 -16.43
N ARG A 107 -11.36 -24.88 -17.04
CA ARG A 107 -11.26 -25.01 -18.52
C ARG A 107 -12.55 -24.83 -19.31
N ASN A 108 -13.71 -25.06 -18.68
CA ASN A 108 -15.02 -25.01 -19.34
C ASN A 108 -15.79 -23.72 -19.05
N GLY A 109 -15.28 -22.87 -18.17
CA GLY A 109 -15.87 -21.59 -17.80
C GLY A 109 -15.19 -20.42 -18.46
N SER A 110 -15.12 -19.30 -17.74
CA SER A 110 -14.38 -18.10 -18.15
C SER A 110 -13.60 -17.51 -16.98
N VAL A 111 -12.55 -16.76 -17.30
CA VAL A 111 -11.86 -15.88 -16.35
C VAL A 111 -12.35 -14.45 -16.57
N SER A 112 -12.70 -13.77 -15.49
CA SER A 112 -13.29 -12.43 -15.54
C SER A 112 -12.41 -11.39 -14.88
N ILE A 113 -11.82 -11.72 -13.73
CA ILE A 113 -10.98 -10.82 -12.93
C ILE A 113 -9.79 -11.62 -12.42
N LEU A 114 -8.59 -11.06 -12.50
CA LEU A 114 -7.42 -11.54 -11.77
C LEU A 114 -7.09 -10.51 -10.69
N GLN A 115 -7.12 -10.95 -9.45
CA GLN A 115 -6.78 -10.15 -8.29
C GLN A 115 -5.28 -10.29 -8.02
N LEU A 116 -4.60 -9.19 -7.80
CA LEU A 116 -3.18 -9.18 -7.47
C LEU A 116 -2.93 -8.24 -6.29
N LEU A 117 -2.76 -8.81 -5.10
CA LEU A 117 -2.19 -8.10 -3.97
C LEU A 117 -0.67 -8.10 -4.08
N VAL A 118 -0.09 -6.91 -4.00
CA VAL A 118 1.36 -6.68 -4.05
C VAL A 118 1.87 -6.27 -2.68
N LEU A 119 2.80 -7.05 -2.11
CA LEU A 119 3.59 -6.68 -0.94
C LEU A 119 4.98 -6.17 -1.39
N PRO A 120 5.58 -5.18 -0.71
CA PRO A 120 5.16 -4.60 0.59
C PRO A 120 4.19 -3.41 0.47
N THR A 121 3.81 -2.99 -0.74
CA THR A 121 2.95 -1.81 -0.93
C THR A 121 1.55 -2.00 -0.34
N ASN A 122 1.11 -3.25 -0.17
CA ASN A 122 -0.21 -3.63 0.33
C ASN A 122 -1.33 -3.03 -0.54
N ILE A 123 -1.13 -3.07 -1.85
CA ILE A 123 -2.06 -2.58 -2.86
C ILE A 123 -2.62 -3.77 -3.62
N THR A 124 -3.95 -3.81 -3.76
CA THR A 124 -4.64 -4.80 -4.59
C THR A 124 -5.00 -4.21 -5.95
N TYR A 125 -4.61 -4.92 -7.01
CA TYR A 125 -4.98 -4.62 -8.38
C TYR A 125 -6.02 -5.61 -8.88
N LEU A 126 -7.09 -5.12 -9.48
CA LEU A 126 -8.13 -5.92 -10.12
C LEU A 126 -7.94 -5.85 -11.63
N ILE A 127 -7.26 -6.84 -12.20
CA ILE A 127 -6.99 -6.90 -13.63
C ILE A 127 -8.23 -7.43 -14.34
N ASP A 128 -8.81 -6.62 -15.22
CA ASP A 128 -10.05 -6.91 -15.92
C ASP A 128 -9.80 -7.85 -17.10
N ILE A 129 -9.74 -9.16 -16.82
CA ILE A 129 -9.51 -10.18 -17.84
C ILE A 129 -10.69 -10.28 -18.81
N HIS A 130 -11.90 -9.95 -18.38
CA HIS A 130 -13.07 -9.95 -19.26
C HIS A 130 -12.93 -8.94 -20.41
N ILE A 131 -12.45 -7.72 -20.11
CA ILE A 131 -12.21 -6.68 -21.12
C ILE A 131 -10.92 -6.95 -21.89
N LEU A 132 -9.82 -7.26 -21.19
CA LEU A 132 -8.49 -7.33 -21.77
C LEU A 132 -8.22 -8.66 -22.52
N GLY A 133 -8.86 -9.75 -22.10
CA GLY A 133 -8.58 -11.09 -22.59
C GLY A 133 -7.09 -11.41 -22.54
N SER A 134 -6.54 -11.91 -23.65
CA SER A 134 -5.12 -12.26 -23.75
C SER A 134 -4.17 -11.06 -23.62
N THR A 135 -4.64 -9.83 -23.87
CA THR A 135 -3.78 -8.64 -23.76
C THR A 135 -3.39 -8.34 -22.32
N ALA A 136 -4.17 -8.80 -21.32
CA ALA A 136 -3.79 -8.71 -19.91
C ALA A 136 -2.47 -9.42 -19.61
N PHE A 137 -2.18 -10.50 -20.34
CA PHE A 137 -1.03 -11.36 -20.09
C PHE A 137 0.13 -11.11 -21.05
N THR A 138 -0.17 -10.66 -22.27
CA THR A 138 0.79 -10.52 -23.36
C THR A 138 1.30 -9.10 -23.57
N THR A 139 0.67 -8.09 -22.95
CA THR A 139 1.16 -6.71 -23.06
C THR A 139 2.53 -6.57 -22.41
N ALA A 140 3.49 -6.10 -23.20
CA ALA A 140 4.88 -5.96 -22.79
C ALA A 140 5.19 -4.56 -22.25
N THR A 141 6.07 -4.52 -21.25
CA THR A 141 6.78 -3.31 -20.83
C THR A 141 7.77 -2.87 -21.91
N THR A 142 8.39 -1.69 -21.72
CA THR A 142 9.48 -1.22 -22.57
C THR A 142 10.71 -2.14 -22.56
N THR A 143 10.86 -2.98 -21.53
CA THR A 143 11.92 -3.98 -21.39
C THR A 143 11.53 -5.36 -21.93
N GLY A 144 10.31 -5.51 -22.48
CA GLY A 144 9.81 -6.75 -23.06
C GLY A 144 9.19 -7.72 -22.05
N GLN A 145 9.07 -7.33 -20.79
CA GLN A 145 8.51 -8.17 -19.73
C GLN A 145 6.97 -8.12 -19.77
N THR A 146 6.31 -9.24 -19.50
CA THR A 146 4.85 -9.36 -19.52
C THR A 146 4.33 -10.00 -18.24
N LEU A 147 3.03 -9.84 -17.93
CA LEU A 147 2.44 -10.55 -16.78
C LEU A 147 2.56 -12.07 -16.97
N GLN A 148 2.38 -12.59 -18.19
CA GLN A 148 2.63 -14.00 -18.48
C GLN A 148 4.05 -14.42 -18.09
N SER A 149 5.08 -13.66 -18.49
CA SER A 149 6.46 -14.01 -18.17
C SER A 149 6.72 -14.08 -16.66
N ILE A 150 6.06 -13.23 -15.86
CA ILE A 150 6.13 -13.27 -14.39
C ILE A 150 5.43 -14.51 -13.82
N LEU A 151 4.25 -14.83 -14.33
CA LEU A 151 3.46 -16.00 -13.89
C LEU A 151 4.17 -17.33 -14.20
N GLU A 152 4.92 -17.40 -15.30
CA GLU A 152 5.65 -18.58 -15.76
C GLU A 152 7.09 -18.68 -15.20
N ASP A 153 7.61 -17.62 -14.53
CA ASP A 153 8.95 -17.63 -13.96
C ASP A 153 8.99 -18.34 -12.60
N ALA A 154 9.70 -19.47 -12.51
CA ALA A 154 9.85 -20.25 -11.29
C ALA A 154 10.66 -19.53 -10.18
N SER A 155 11.43 -18.49 -10.53
CA SER A 155 12.23 -17.70 -9.58
C SER A 155 11.44 -16.61 -8.87
N ILE A 156 10.25 -16.27 -9.39
CA ILE A 156 9.32 -15.31 -8.78
C ILE A 156 8.22 -16.11 -8.07
N PRO A 157 8.16 -16.12 -6.73
CA PRO A 157 7.11 -16.83 -6.01
C PRO A 157 5.75 -16.15 -6.19
N LYS A 158 4.72 -16.93 -6.54
CA LYS A 158 3.32 -16.49 -6.55
C LYS A 158 2.55 -17.29 -5.52
N VAL A 159 1.78 -16.59 -4.70
CA VAL A 159 0.97 -17.20 -3.65
C VAL A 159 -0.48 -17.27 -4.12
N PHE A 160 -1.10 -18.43 -3.93
CA PHE A 160 -2.52 -18.67 -4.20
C PHE A 160 -3.11 -19.49 -3.05
N PHE A 161 -4.42 -19.36 -2.82
CA PHE A 161 -5.17 -20.35 -2.06
C PHE A 161 -5.86 -21.33 -3.00
N ASP A 162 -5.53 -22.63 -2.90
CA ASP A 162 -6.24 -23.68 -3.68
C ASP A 162 -6.19 -23.49 -5.20
N ILE A 163 -4.98 -23.46 -5.76
CA ILE A 163 -4.66 -23.05 -7.16
C ILE A 163 -5.26 -23.93 -8.28
N ARG A 164 -6.03 -24.96 -7.95
CA ARG A 164 -6.40 -26.03 -8.91
C ARG A 164 -7.22 -25.50 -10.08
N ASN A 165 -8.27 -24.73 -9.80
CA ASN A 165 -9.16 -24.21 -10.84
C ASN A 165 -8.54 -23.01 -11.55
N ASP A 166 -7.81 -22.17 -10.82
CA ASP A 166 -7.06 -21.02 -11.35
C ASP A 166 -6.03 -21.47 -12.39
N SER A 167 -5.23 -22.49 -12.04
CA SER A 167 -4.25 -23.07 -12.95
C SER A 167 -4.91 -23.71 -14.17
N ASP A 168 -6.02 -24.43 -14.00
CA ASP A 168 -6.75 -25.06 -15.11
C ASP A 168 -7.32 -23.99 -16.06
N ALA A 169 -7.87 -22.91 -15.50
CA ALA A 169 -8.43 -21.80 -16.26
C ALA A 169 -7.33 -21.04 -17.03
N LEU A 170 -6.25 -20.63 -16.35
CA LEU A 170 -5.14 -19.91 -16.97
C LEU A 170 -4.48 -20.71 -18.10
N TYR A 171 -4.24 -22.00 -17.87
CA TYR A 171 -3.65 -22.85 -18.90
C TYR A 171 -4.59 -23.07 -20.09
N SER A 172 -5.85 -23.41 -19.82
CA SER A 172 -6.79 -23.78 -20.89
C SER A 172 -7.24 -22.60 -21.75
N HIS A 173 -7.40 -21.41 -21.14
CA HIS A 173 -7.90 -20.22 -21.84
C HIS A 173 -6.78 -19.35 -22.41
N PHE A 174 -5.60 -19.33 -21.77
CA PHE A 174 -4.52 -18.40 -22.12
C PHE A 174 -3.16 -19.07 -22.35
N SER A 175 -3.06 -20.40 -22.25
CA SER A 175 -1.81 -21.15 -22.41
C SER A 175 -0.71 -20.74 -21.42
N ILE A 176 -1.08 -20.25 -20.24
CA ILE A 176 -0.14 -19.83 -19.19
C ILE A 176 0.21 -21.03 -18.33
N SER A 177 1.50 -21.37 -18.27
CA SER A 177 2.03 -22.46 -17.47
C SER A 177 2.62 -21.93 -16.16
N LEU A 178 1.78 -21.81 -15.13
CA LEU A 178 2.18 -21.33 -13.81
C LEU A 178 3.41 -22.07 -13.26
N ALA A 179 4.38 -21.33 -12.73
CA ALA A 179 5.55 -21.85 -12.05
C ALA A 179 5.84 -21.08 -10.75
N GLY A 180 6.62 -21.62 -9.82
CA GLY A 180 6.97 -20.92 -8.58
C GLY A 180 5.77 -20.69 -7.64
N ILE A 181 4.82 -21.62 -7.61
CA ILE A 181 3.58 -21.48 -6.81
C ILE A 181 3.80 -21.90 -5.36
N HIS A 182 3.34 -21.04 -4.45
CA HIS A 182 3.14 -21.33 -3.04
C HIS A 182 1.64 -21.44 -2.78
N ASP A 183 1.15 -22.65 -2.54
CA ASP A 183 -0.27 -22.89 -2.25
C ASP A 183 -0.50 -22.85 -0.74
N ILE A 184 -1.22 -21.82 -0.27
CA ILE A 184 -1.51 -21.59 1.15
C ILE A 184 -2.23 -22.79 1.77
N GLN A 185 -3.19 -23.39 1.05
CA GLN A 185 -3.97 -24.52 1.54
C GLN A 185 -3.08 -25.77 1.77
N LEU A 186 -2.10 -25.99 0.89
CA LEU A 186 -1.13 -27.08 1.06
C LEU A 186 -0.06 -26.78 2.11
N MET A 187 0.36 -25.51 2.24
CA MET A 187 1.29 -25.08 3.26
C MET A 187 0.67 -25.23 4.66
N GLU A 188 -0.58 -24.80 4.84
CA GLU A 188 -1.36 -25.02 6.07
C GLU A 188 -1.48 -26.52 6.36
N LEU A 189 -1.82 -27.36 5.38
CA LEU A 189 -1.89 -28.82 5.58
C LEU A 189 -0.54 -29.39 6.07
N ALA A 190 0.57 -28.82 5.61
CA ALA A 190 1.91 -29.22 6.01
C ALA A 190 2.19 -28.89 7.49
N THR A 191 1.73 -27.75 8.01
CA THR A 191 1.94 -27.33 9.42
C THR A 191 1.19 -28.20 10.44
N ARG A 192 0.07 -28.82 10.04
CA ARG A 192 -0.73 -29.68 10.94
C ARG A 192 0.10 -30.85 11.49
N THR A 193 0.10 -31.06 12.81
CA THR A 193 0.90 -32.13 13.45
C THR A 193 0.14 -33.44 13.66
N ARG A 194 -1.19 -33.42 13.72
CA ARG A 194 -2.01 -34.62 14.00
C ARG A 194 -2.35 -35.37 12.70
N PRO A 195 -2.02 -36.67 12.55
CA PRO A 195 -2.29 -37.40 11.30
C PRO A 195 -3.76 -37.36 10.85
N ARG A 196 -4.70 -37.40 11.79
CA ARG A 196 -6.14 -37.35 11.49
C ARG A 196 -6.60 -36.00 10.92
N SER A 197 -5.91 -34.90 11.25
CA SER A 197 -6.27 -33.59 10.70
C SER A 197 -5.83 -33.41 9.26
N LYS A 198 -4.91 -34.25 8.74
CA LYS A 198 -4.49 -34.21 7.32
C LYS A 198 -5.42 -34.96 6.37
N LYS A 199 -6.54 -35.51 6.86
CA LYS A 199 -7.49 -36.30 6.06
C LYS A 199 -8.24 -35.44 5.03
N PHE A 200 -8.48 -34.17 5.34
CA PHE A 200 -9.25 -33.24 4.52
C PHE A 200 -8.54 -31.90 4.44
N LEU A 201 -8.56 -31.28 3.26
CA LEU A 201 -8.13 -29.90 3.07
C LEU A 201 -9.09 -28.95 3.81
N HIS A 202 -8.59 -27.81 4.29
CA HIS A 202 -9.46 -26.77 4.84
C HIS A 202 -9.77 -25.76 3.74
N GLY A 203 -11.00 -25.26 3.70
CA GLY A 203 -11.29 -24.06 2.92
C GLY A 203 -10.77 -22.82 3.64
N LEU A 204 -10.61 -21.72 2.91
CA LEU A 204 -9.99 -20.48 3.38
C LEU A 204 -10.58 -20.00 4.72
N ALA A 205 -11.91 -20.03 4.87
CA ALA A 205 -12.59 -19.68 6.12
C ALA A 205 -12.11 -20.47 7.34
N ARG A 206 -11.79 -21.75 7.15
CA ARG A 206 -11.34 -22.62 8.22
C ARG A 206 -9.84 -22.44 8.52
N CYS A 207 -9.03 -22.12 7.51
CA CYS A 207 -7.64 -21.69 7.71
C CYS A 207 -7.61 -20.38 8.51
N ILE A 208 -8.45 -19.41 8.15
CA ILE A 208 -8.57 -18.14 8.87
C ILE A 208 -8.95 -18.36 10.33
N THR A 209 -10.05 -19.03 10.60
CA THR A 209 -10.53 -19.24 11.99
C THR A 209 -9.66 -20.17 12.82
N GLY A 210 -8.90 -21.05 12.16
CA GLY A 210 -8.01 -22.01 12.82
C GLY A 210 -6.61 -21.47 13.09
N ASP A 211 -6.09 -20.65 12.17
CA ASP A 211 -4.69 -20.22 12.15
C ASP A 211 -4.53 -18.72 12.43
N LEU A 212 -5.50 -17.88 12.05
CA LEU A 212 -5.56 -16.49 12.53
C LEU A 212 -6.23 -16.48 13.91
N SER A 213 -5.53 -15.90 14.89
CA SER A 213 -6.08 -15.72 16.25
C SER A 213 -7.01 -14.51 16.30
N LEU A 214 -8.08 -14.56 15.51
CA LEU A 214 -9.13 -13.54 15.51
C LEU A 214 -9.95 -13.63 16.79
N ASP A 215 -10.31 -12.49 17.37
CA ASP A 215 -11.30 -12.49 18.43
C ASP A 215 -12.72 -12.79 17.87
N PRO A 216 -13.70 -13.20 18.71
CA PRO A 216 -15.03 -13.56 18.23
C PRO A 216 -15.78 -12.45 17.48
N TYR A 217 -15.48 -11.19 17.78
CA TYR A 217 -16.05 -10.02 17.11
C TYR A 217 -15.40 -9.81 15.74
N GLU A 218 -14.09 -9.99 15.63
CA GLU A 218 -13.36 -9.97 14.36
C GLU A 218 -13.80 -11.11 13.43
N GLU A 219 -13.92 -12.34 13.97
CA GLU A 219 -14.43 -13.51 13.24
C GLU A 219 -15.86 -13.27 12.73
N GLN A 220 -16.73 -12.69 13.57
CA GLN A 220 -18.09 -12.35 13.18
C GLN A 220 -18.12 -11.30 12.07
N ARG A 221 -17.36 -10.20 12.21
CA ARG A 221 -17.28 -9.14 11.20
C ARG A 221 -16.75 -9.67 9.87
N TRP A 222 -15.67 -10.45 9.90
CA TRP A 222 -15.10 -11.08 8.73
C TRP A 222 -16.10 -12.01 8.04
N THR A 223 -16.79 -12.85 8.82
CA THR A 223 -17.81 -13.77 8.31
C THR A 223 -18.98 -13.00 7.68
N GLU A 224 -19.43 -11.91 8.28
CA GLU A 224 -20.50 -11.06 7.75
C GLU A 224 -20.08 -10.37 6.45
N GLN A 225 -18.87 -9.84 6.38
CA GLN A 225 -18.31 -9.22 5.16
C GLN A 225 -18.17 -10.24 4.03
N LYS A 226 -17.57 -11.40 4.28
CA LYS A 226 -17.43 -12.46 3.27
C LYS A 226 -18.78 -12.96 2.77
N ASN A 227 -19.76 -13.11 3.66
CA ASN A 227 -21.11 -13.51 3.26
C ASN A 227 -21.85 -12.41 2.48
N ARG A 228 -21.55 -11.12 2.70
CA ARG A 228 -22.11 -10.03 1.89
C ARG A 228 -21.61 -10.12 0.45
N GLY A 229 -20.31 -10.26 0.23
CA GLY A 229 -19.74 -10.41 -1.11
C GLY A 229 -20.21 -11.69 -1.80
N ARG A 230 -20.18 -12.83 -1.10
CA ARG A 230 -20.67 -14.10 -1.65
C ARG A 230 -22.13 -14.07 -2.09
N ARG A 231 -23.01 -13.29 -1.46
CA ARG A 231 -24.42 -13.17 -1.88
C ARG A 231 -24.58 -12.58 -3.29
N LEU A 232 -23.58 -11.86 -3.78
CA LEU A 232 -23.62 -11.23 -5.10
C LEU A 232 -23.46 -12.25 -6.21
N PHE A 233 -22.58 -13.24 -6.03
CA PHE A 233 -22.24 -14.20 -7.08
C PHE A 233 -22.71 -15.64 -6.83
N ALA A 234 -22.94 -16.05 -5.57
CA ALA A 234 -23.26 -17.43 -5.24
C ALA A 234 -24.75 -17.75 -5.53
N PRO A 235 -25.06 -18.68 -6.46
CA PRO A 235 -26.44 -19.02 -6.82
C PRO A 235 -27.28 -19.55 -5.65
N GLU A 236 -26.67 -20.28 -4.73
CA GLU A 236 -27.34 -20.78 -3.53
C GLU A 236 -27.77 -19.67 -2.55
N MET A 237 -27.28 -18.45 -2.74
CA MET A 237 -27.65 -17.26 -1.98
C MET A 237 -28.42 -16.22 -2.80
N GLY A 238 -28.86 -16.58 -4.01
CA GLY A 238 -29.62 -15.71 -4.90
C GLY A 238 -28.77 -14.82 -5.81
N GLY A 239 -27.45 -14.99 -5.80
CA GLY A 239 -26.52 -14.31 -6.69
C GLY A 239 -26.32 -15.04 -8.03
N SER A 240 -25.42 -14.51 -8.85
CA SER A 240 -25.05 -15.11 -10.13
C SER A 240 -23.58 -14.85 -10.44
N TYR A 241 -22.81 -15.87 -10.85
CA TYR A 241 -21.39 -15.70 -11.18
C TYR A 241 -21.17 -14.71 -12.35
N GLU A 242 -22.20 -14.48 -13.15
CA GLU A 242 -22.28 -13.50 -14.22
C GLU A 242 -22.00 -12.07 -13.74
N VAL A 243 -22.20 -11.78 -12.44
CA VAL A 243 -21.85 -10.48 -11.84
C VAL A 243 -20.38 -10.12 -12.06
N PHE A 244 -19.48 -11.12 -12.14
CA PHE A 244 -18.05 -10.88 -12.43
C PHE A 244 -17.80 -10.38 -13.86
N ASN A 245 -18.75 -10.54 -14.77
CA ASN A 245 -18.69 -10.05 -16.15
C ASN A 245 -19.41 -8.71 -16.35
N GLU A 246 -20.16 -8.21 -15.35
CA GLU A 246 -20.87 -6.94 -15.47
C GLU A 246 -19.90 -5.76 -15.55
N ARG A 247 -20.16 -4.83 -16.47
CA ARG A 247 -19.32 -3.63 -16.68
C ARG A 247 -20.15 -2.34 -16.73
N PRO A 248 -19.68 -1.24 -16.11
CA PRO A 248 -18.45 -1.12 -15.31
C PRO A 248 -18.49 -2.01 -14.06
N MET A 249 -17.32 -2.43 -13.57
CA MET A 249 -17.22 -3.32 -12.40
C MET A 249 -17.93 -2.68 -11.20
N GLY A 250 -18.88 -3.40 -10.60
CA GLY A 250 -19.61 -2.89 -9.44
C GLY A 250 -18.70 -2.73 -8.22
N GLU A 251 -18.87 -1.63 -7.47
CA GLU A 251 -18.05 -1.33 -6.29
C GLU A 251 -18.09 -2.45 -5.24
N ASP A 252 -19.26 -3.07 -5.00
CA ASP A 252 -19.38 -4.18 -4.05
C ASP A 252 -18.59 -5.43 -4.49
N ILE A 253 -18.41 -5.66 -5.80
CA ILE A 253 -17.59 -6.77 -6.32
C ILE A 253 -16.11 -6.44 -6.18
N ALA A 254 -15.71 -5.20 -6.49
CA ALA A 254 -14.33 -4.77 -6.32
C ALA A 254 -13.89 -4.86 -4.85
N LEU A 255 -14.71 -4.38 -3.92
CA LEU A 255 -14.46 -4.47 -2.48
C LEU A 255 -14.36 -5.93 -2.00
N TYR A 256 -15.23 -6.81 -2.51
CA TYR A 256 -15.15 -8.24 -2.19
C TYR A 256 -13.81 -8.86 -2.64
N CYS A 257 -13.36 -8.55 -3.86
CA CYS A 257 -12.08 -9.05 -4.40
C CYS A 257 -10.90 -8.50 -3.58
N GLU A 258 -10.92 -7.21 -3.22
CA GLU A 258 -9.87 -6.61 -2.40
C GLU A 258 -9.71 -7.29 -1.03
N ASP A 259 -10.83 -7.51 -0.36
CA ASP A 259 -10.86 -8.12 0.97
C ASP A 259 -10.35 -9.58 0.92
N ASP A 260 -10.67 -10.36 -0.10
CA ASP A 260 -10.23 -11.78 -0.18
C ASP A 260 -8.72 -11.89 -0.40
N GLY A 261 -8.15 -11.13 -1.35
CA GLY A 261 -6.71 -11.10 -1.60
C GLY A 261 -5.88 -10.61 -0.39
N ALA A 262 -6.36 -9.59 0.33
CA ALA A 262 -5.72 -9.10 1.56
C ALA A 262 -5.63 -10.18 2.64
N VAL A 263 -6.70 -10.92 2.82
CA VAL A 263 -6.79 -11.99 3.82
C VAL A 263 -5.87 -13.15 3.47
N GLU A 264 -5.77 -13.54 2.21
CA GLU A 264 -4.79 -14.54 1.77
C GLU A 264 -3.34 -14.13 2.08
N GLY A 265 -3.04 -12.84 1.87
CA GLY A 265 -1.77 -12.23 2.27
C GLY A 265 -1.46 -12.45 3.76
N GLU A 266 -2.41 -12.14 4.63
CA GLU A 266 -2.25 -12.29 6.08
C GLU A 266 -2.12 -13.75 6.52
N VAL A 267 -2.98 -14.64 6.00
CA VAL A 267 -2.95 -16.08 6.30
C VAL A 267 -1.62 -16.72 5.90
N ASN A 268 -1.11 -16.41 4.69
CA ASN A 268 0.18 -16.94 4.25
C ASN A 268 1.33 -16.48 5.13
N LEU A 269 1.36 -15.20 5.51
CA LEU A 269 2.40 -14.67 6.38
C LEU A 269 2.36 -15.35 7.77
N ASP A 270 1.18 -15.67 8.30
CA ASP A 270 1.03 -16.43 9.55
C ASP A 270 1.52 -17.89 9.41
N ILE A 271 1.13 -18.59 8.34
CA ILE A 271 1.60 -19.95 8.05
C ILE A 271 3.13 -19.97 7.86
N MET A 272 3.68 -19.02 7.11
CA MET A 272 5.12 -18.90 6.85
C MET A 272 5.92 -18.51 8.08
N SER A 273 5.31 -17.74 8.99
CA SER A 273 5.95 -17.38 10.26
C SER A 273 5.84 -18.48 11.32
N GLY A 274 5.10 -19.57 11.06
CA GLY A 274 4.96 -20.71 11.97
C GLY A 274 4.40 -20.34 13.34
N ASN A 275 3.78 -19.17 13.47
CA ASN A 275 3.53 -18.52 14.75
C ASN A 275 2.11 -18.78 15.25
N SER A 276 2.01 -19.60 16.29
CA SER A 276 1.04 -19.31 17.36
C SER A 276 1.36 -17.92 17.94
N GLN A 277 0.35 -17.08 18.18
CA GLN A 277 0.51 -15.74 18.80
C GLN A 277 1.57 -15.78 19.91
N THR A 278 2.63 -14.99 19.74
CA THR A 278 3.67 -14.84 20.75
C THR A 278 3.45 -13.55 21.51
N LYS A 279 3.93 -13.51 22.75
CA LYS A 279 3.98 -12.26 23.52
C LYS A 279 5.10 -11.41 22.93
N VAL A 280 4.73 -10.31 22.28
CA VAL A 280 5.66 -9.37 21.66
C VAL A 280 5.77 -8.13 22.55
N ASP A 281 6.99 -7.64 22.74
CA ASP A 281 7.25 -6.31 23.28
C ASP A 281 7.62 -5.36 22.15
N ILE A 282 7.03 -4.18 22.12
CA ILE A 282 7.29 -3.14 21.11
C ILE A 282 8.23 -2.09 21.70
N HIS A 283 9.29 -1.79 20.98
CA HIS A 283 10.29 -0.82 21.38
C HIS A 283 10.58 0.18 20.26
N ILE A 284 10.88 1.42 20.64
CA ILE A 284 11.50 2.41 19.77
C ILE A 284 13.02 2.35 19.99
N LEU A 285 13.77 2.09 18.92
CA LEU A 285 15.23 2.15 18.92
C LEU A 285 15.71 3.48 18.34
N PHE A 286 16.77 4.00 18.96
CA PHE A 286 17.45 5.21 18.52
C PHE A 286 18.87 4.85 18.10
N PHE A 287 19.21 5.06 16.84
CA PHE A 287 20.57 4.90 16.38
C PHE A 287 21.46 6.01 16.94
N ASN A 288 22.74 5.74 17.17
CA ASN A 288 23.73 6.77 17.44
C ASN A 288 23.94 7.57 16.16
N SER A 289 23.87 8.90 16.25
CA SER A 289 24.15 9.75 15.10
C SER A 289 25.60 9.57 14.66
N THR A 290 25.81 9.45 13.35
CA THR A 290 27.12 9.35 12.72
C THR A 290 27.82 10.71 12.62
N THR A 291 27.12 11.82 12.92
CA THR A 291 27.60 13.19 12.73
C THR A 291 27.68 14.02 14.02
N ASP A 292 26.79 13.81 15.01
CA ASP A 292 26.90 14.42 16.35
C ASP A 292 26.53 13.40 17.44
N PRO A 293 27.48 12.93 18.27
CA PRO A 293 27.22 11.97 19.34
C PRO A 293 26.17 12.40 20.37
N ARG A 294 25.82 13.69 20.45
CA ARG A 294 24.80 14.24 21.36
C ARG A 294 23.38 14.08 20.81
N ASN A 295 23.20 13.90 19.50
CA ASN A 295 21.90 13.69 18.87
C ASN A 295 21.63 12.18 18.64
N SER A 296 20.37 11.78 18.69
CA SER A 296 19.99 10.48 18.11
C SER A 296 20.05 10.59 16.58
N GLY A 297 20.51 9.52 15.92
CA GLY A 297 20.34 9.33 14.48
C GLY A 297 18.92 8.86 14.15
N ASP A 298 18.79 8.02 13.13
CA ASP A 298 17.52 7.44 12.70
C ASP A 298 16.79 6.72 13.84
N VAL A 299 15.48 6.54 13.67
CA VAL A 299 14.60 5.83 14.61
C VAL A 299 14.03 4.59 13.94
N ALA A 300 13.87 3.50 14.69
CA ALA A 300 13.31 2.24 14.21
C ALA A 300 12.37 1.60 15.24
N LEU A 301 11.56 0.64 14.79
CA LEU A 301 10.75 -0.20 15.65
C LEU A 301 11.42 -1.55 15.82
N TRP A 302 11.58 -1.98 17.07
CA TRP A 302 12.05 -3.31 17.42
C TRP A 302 10.95 -4.08 18.12
N PHE A 303 10.71 -5.29 17.63
CA PHE A 303 9.70 -6.20 18.13
C PHE A 303 10.41 -7.38 18.75
N ASN A 304 10.34 -7.45 20.08
CA ASN A 304 11.05 -8.43 20.88
C ASN A 304 10.10 -9.58 21.24
N ASN A 305 10.41 -10.78 20.79
CA ASN A 305 9.73 -12.02 21.11
C ASN A 305 10.73 -13.20 20.99
N SER A 306 10.25 -14.44 20.79
CA SER A 306 11.11 -15.60 20.54
C SER A 306 12.00 -15.44 19.29
N ASP A 307 11.52 -14.71 18.30
CA ASP A 307 12.13 -14.52 16.97
C ASP A 307 12.20 -13.01 16.65
N PRO A 308 13.05 -12.25 17.38
CA PRO A 308 12.97 -10.80 17.41
C PRO A 308 13.35 -10.18 16.06
N PHE A 309 12.65 -9.12 15.67
CA PHE A 309 12.87 -8.47 14.38
C PHE A 309 12.85 -6.94 14.50
N LEU A 310 13.55 -6.28 13.58
CA LEU A 310 13.65 -4.83 13.50
C LEU A 310 12.98 -4.36 12.21
N VAL A 311 12.12 -3.36 12.31
CA VAL A 311 11.54 -2.67 11.15
C VAL A 311 12.05 -1.24 11.10
N HIS A 312 12.66 -0.87 9.98
CA HIS A 312 13.19 0.47 9.77
C HIS A 312 13.14 0.88 8.30
N LEU A 313 13.21 2.18 8.04
CA LEU A 313 13.42 2.67 6.69
C LEU A 313 14.91 2.54 6.32
N ALA A 314 15.19 1.96 5.15
CA ALA A 314 16.54 1.80 4.60
C ALA A 314 16.66 2.44 3.22
N GLY A 315 17.86 2.89 2.86
CA GLY A 315 18.16 3.46 1.53
C GLY A 315 18.60 4.93 1.57
N PRO A 316 19.09 5.47 0.43
CA PRO A 316 19.48 6.87 0.31
C PRO A 316 18.23 7.79 0.33
N ASN A 317 18.43 9.06 0.63
CA ASN A 317 17.35 10.06 0.59
C ASN A 317 16.69 10.09 -0.80
N GLY A 318 15.36 10.01 -0.85
CA GLY A 318 14.60 9.96 -2.11
C GLY A 318 14.35 8.55 -2.66
N SER A 319 14.88 7.49 -2.04
CA SER A 319 14.64 6.10 -2.46
C SER A 319 14.57 5.15 -1.26
N ARG A 320 14.01 5.62 -0.13
CA ARG A 320 13.89 4.78 1.07
C ARG A 320 12.74 3.79 0.92
N CYS A 321 12.97 2.57 1.35
CA CYS A 321 11.98 1.50 1.44
C CYS A 321 11.93 0.93 2.86
N LEU A 322 10.82 0.26 3.17
CA LEU A 322 10.69 -0.49 4.41
C LEU A 322 11.67 -1.67 4.38
N ASN A 323 12.42 -1.85 5.47
CA ASN A 323 13.32 -2.99 5.64
C ASN A 323 13.02 -3.69 6.96
N VAL A 324 12.91 -5.02 6.89
CA VAL A 324 12.69 -5.90 8.03
C VAL A 324 13.94 -6.76 8.22
N LYS A 325 14.57 -6.66 9.39
CA LYS A 325 15.73 -7.48 9.76
C LYS A 325 15.33 -8.52 10.80
N GLU A 326 15.53 -9.78 10.43
CA GLU A 326 15.26 -10.94 11.27
C GLU A 326 16.33 -11.16 12.34
N ASN A 327 15.95 -11.85 13.42
CA ASN A 327 16.85 -12.29 14.49
C ASN A 327 17.73 -11.15 15.03
N TYR A 328 17.10 -9.98 15.23
CA TYR A 328 17.80 -8.76 15.58
C TYR A 328 17.87 -8.57 17.10
N TYR A 329 19.09 -8.47 17.63
CA TYR A 329 19.36 -8.31 19.06
C TYR A 329 20.09 -6.98 19.34
N PRO A 330 19.37 -5.91 19.68
CA PRO A 330 19.96 -4.57 19.84
C PRO A 330 21.03 -4.52 20.94
N ALA A 331 20.88 -5.33 22.01
CA ALA A 331 21.81 -5.37 23.14
C ALA A 331 23.23 -5.85 22.76
N ALA A 332 23.38 -6.55 21.63
CA ALA A 332 24.67 -6.98 21.12
C ALA A 332 25.38 -5.89 20.28
N ASN A 333 24.72 -4.75 20.03
CA ASN A 333 25.20 -3.70 19.14
C ASN A 333 25.39 -2.36 19.88
N MET A 334 26.61 -1.83 19.85
CA MET A 334 26.96 -0.54 20.46
C MET A 334 26.39 0.68 19.73
N GLN A 335 25.66 0.48 18.63
CA GLN A 335 25.09 1.55 17.80
C GLN A 335 23.78 2.15 18.35
N PHE A 336 23.22 1.62 19.44
CA PHE A 336 21.92 2.09 19.95
C PHE A 336 22.01 2.80 21.29
N ARG A 337 21.15 3.81 21.47
CA ARG A 337 20.86 4.37 22.79
C ARG A 337 19.83 3.50 23.52
N LYS A 338 19.54 3.87 24.78
CA LYS A 338 18.51 3.20 25.58
C LYS A 338 17.17 3.25 24.83
N PRO A 339 16.50 2.10 24.60
CA PRO A 339 15.23 2.07 23.89
C PRO A 339 14.08 2.61 24.75
N VAL A 340 13.04 3.11 24.09
CA VAL A 340 11.74 3.40 24.73
C VAL A 340 10.86 2.16 24.59
N ILE A 341 10.27 1.69 25.68
CA ILE A 341 9.29 0.61 25.67
C ILE A 341 7.94 1.23 25.35
N VAL A 342 7.30 0.78 24.26
CA VAL A 342 5.98 1.24 23.84
C VAL A 342 4.90 0.43 24.55
N ALA A 343 4.95 -0.89 24.39
CA ALA A 343 4.00 -1.84 24.95
C ALA A 343 4.71 -3.18 25.21
N SER A 344 4.18 -3.98 26.14
CA SER A 344 4.78 -5.28 26.51
C SER A 344 3.74 -6.38 26.54
N GLY A 345 4.13 -7.57 26.08
CA GLY A 345 3.30 -8.76 26.10
C GLY A 345 2.02 -8.66 25.26
N ILE A 346 2.08 -7.94 24.14
CA ILE A 346 0.97 -7.88 23.20
C ILE A 346 0.83 -9.25 22.51
N SER A 347 -0.40 -9.67 22.24
CA SER A 347 -0.67 -10.93 21.53
C SER A 347 -0.72 -10.64 20.04
N ALA A 348 0.35 -10.91 19.31
CA ALA A 348 0.43 -10.61 17.89
C ALA A 348 1.39 -11.57 17.19
N THR A 349 1.16 -11.83 15.91
CA THR A 349 2.16 -12.44 15.04
C THR A 349 3.04 -11.36 14.41
N LYS A 350 4.25 -11.77 14.01
CA LYS A 350 5.14 -10.89 13.25
C LYS A 350 4.49 -10.40 11.95
N ALA A 351 3.74 -11.27 11.28
CA ALA A 351 3.04 -10.97 10.04
C ALA A 351 2.00 -9.86 10.22
N GLN A 352 1.14 -9.98 11.23
CA GLN A 352 0.15 -8.95 11.58
C GLN A 352 0.83 -7.60 11.82
N ILE A 353 1.91 -7.60 12.61
CA ILE A 353 2.70 -6.38 12.88
C ILE A 353 3.28 -5.81 11.58
N VAL A 354 3.92 -6.62 10.75
CA VAL A 354 4.55 -6.16 9.50
C VAL A 354 3.49 -5.66 8.51
N SER A 355 2.35 -6.34 8.37
CA SER A 355 1.21 -5.93 7.54
C SER A 355 0.76 -4.52 7.92
N ILE A 356 0.51 -4.28 9.21
CA ILE A 356 0.05 -2.97 9.73
C ILE A 356 1.11 -1.90 9.53
N VAL A 357 2.35 -2.17 9.91
CA VAL A 357 3.45 -1.20 9.83
C VAL A 357 3.76 -0.83 8.37
N SER A 358 3.65 -1.79 7.44
CA SER A 358 3.92 -1.58 6.01
C SER A 358 2.90 -0.67 5.32
N ARG A 359 1.68 -0.54 5.86
CA ARG A 359 0.67 0.42 5.38
C ARG A 359 1.05 1.88 5.63
N THR A 360 2.09 2.14 6.44
CA THR A 360 2.52 3.51 6.76
C THR A 360 3.18 4.16 5.55
N PRO A 361 2.60 5.24 4.98
CA PRO A 361 3.14 5.87 3.77
C PRO A 361 4.58 6.35 3.94
N ILE A 362 5.38 6.15 2.89
CA ILE A 362 6.78 6.63 2.83
C ILE A 362 6.85 7.77 1.83
N ASP A 363 6.91 9.01 2.32
CA ASP A 363 7.09 10.18 1.47
C ASP A 363 8.58 10.42 1.20
N ASN A 364 9.03 9.99 0.02
CA ASN A 364 10.40 10.22 -0.46
C ASN A 364 10.61 11.62 -1.08
N SER A 365 9.58 12.47 -1.17
CA SER A 365 9.68 13.81 -1.76
C SER A 365 10.25 14.86 -0.80
N ARG A 366 10.32 14.56 0.51
CA ARG A 366 10.77 15.48 1.57
C ARG A 366 12.05 15.01 2.25
N PRO A 367 12.80 15.93 2.91
CA PRO A 367 13.92 15.56 3.76
C PRO A 367 13.49 14.57 4.86
N PHE A 368 14.36 13.60 5.11
CA PHE A 368 14.11 12.41 5.92
C PHE A 368 13.59 12.69 7.34
N ASN A 369 12.52 11.97 7.72
CA ASN A 369 11.93 12.01 9.06
C ASN A 369 11.48 10.61 9.54
N SER A 370 12.41 9.80 10.06
CA SER A 370 12.05 8.49 10.66
C SER A 370 11.13 8.60 11.87
N GLU A 371 11.15 9.73 12.59
CA GLU A 371 10.27 9.94 13.76
C GLU A 371 8.81 9.98 13.32
N GLU A 372 8.53 10.68 12.22
CA GLU A 372 7.19 10.77 11.66
C GLU A 372 6.69 9.42 11.14
N TRP A 373 7.55 8.66 10.46
CA TRP A 373 7.19 7.32 10.03
C TRP A 373 6.93 6.39 11.21
N VAL A 374 7.82 6.35 12.22
CA VAL A 374 7.62 5.54 13.44
C VAL A 374 6.36 5.97 14.18
N GLY A 375 6.10 7.28 14.30
CA GLY A 375 4.89 7.80 14.92
C GLY A 375 3.62 7.39 14.17
N ASN A 376 3.63 7.41 12.83
CA ASN A 376 2.50 6.96 12.03
C ASN A 376 2.29 5.44 12.11
N ALA A 377 3.37 4.65 12.13
CA ALA A 377 3.31 3.20 12.32
C ALA A 377 2.74 2.81 13.70
N LEU A 378 3.18 3.48 14.77
CA LEU A 378 2.60 3.28 16.10
C LEU A 378 1.13 3.72 16.16
N ARG A 379 0.75 4.77 15.42
CA ARG A 379 -0.67 5.16 15.32
C ARG A 379 -1.51 4.07 14.67
N ALA A 380 -1.02 3.44 13.61
CA ALA A 380 -1.70 2.34 12.96
C ALA A 380 -1.87 1.14 13.92
N LEU A 381 -0.81 0.78 14.66
CA LEU A 381 -0.89 -0.26 15.70
C LEU A 381 -1.89 0.08 16.80
N ALA A 382 -2.02 1.35 17.18
CA ALA A 382 -3.01 1.81 18.16
C ALA A 382 -4.45 1.75 17.63
N GLN A 383 -4.65 2.07 16.35
CA GLN A 383 -5.97 1.98 15.68
C GLN A 383 -6.46 0.53 15.61
N GLU A 384 -5.54 -0.41 15.39
CA GLU A 384 -5.78 -1.85 15.38
C GLU A 384 -5.72 -2.48 16.80
N ARG A 385 -5.69 -1.66 17.86
CA ARG A 385 -5.72 -2.08 19.27
C ARG A 385 -4.57 -2.98 19.75
N TYR A 386 -3.44 -2.99 19.04
CA TYR A 386 -2.24 -3.68 19.50
C TYR A 386 -1.51 -2.91 20.60
N ILE A 387 -1.69 -1.60 20.68
CA ILE A 387 -1.18 -0.74 21.75
C ILE A 387 -2.26 0.21 22.24
N GLU A 388 -2.24 0.55 23.53
CA GLU A 388 -3.21 1.48 24.10
C GLU A 388 -2.93 2.91 23.63
N ARG A 389 -3.98 3.74 23.62
CA ARG A 389 -3.86 5.14 23.17
C ARG A 389 -2.89 5.95 24.06
N GLU A 390 -2.87 5.64 25.35
CA GLU A 390 -1.94 6.23 26.32
C GLU A 390 -0.50 5.79 26.06
N GLU A 391 -0.27 4.52 25.72
CA GLU A 391 1.04 3.96 25.37
C GLU A 391 1.60 4.63 24.11
N TYR A 392 0.77 4.75 23.07
CA TYR A 392 1.08 5.52 21.86
C TYR A 392 1.47 6.98 22.20
N SER A 393 0.61 7.69 22.93
CA SER A 393 0.81 9.12 23.20
C SER A 393 2.08 9.37 24.02
N LYS A 394 2.32 8.53 25.03
CA LYS A 394 3.51 8.59 25.88
C LYS A 394 4.79 8.29 25.09
N SER A 395 4.81 7.18 24.34
CA SER A 395 6.00 6.74 23.62
C SER A 395 6.40 7.69 22.48
N VAL A 396 5.44 8.28 21.76
CA VAL A 396 5.71 9.32 20.76
C VAL A 396 6.27 10.59 21.41
N GLY A 397 5.74 10.98 22.57
CA GLY A 397 6.29 12.10 23.35
C GLY A 397 7.73 11.85 23.78
N GLU A 398 8.02 10.67 24.35
CA GLU A 398 9.38 10.28 24.75
C GLU A 398 10.34 10.18 23.57
N MET A 399 9.88 9.73 22.40
CA MET A 399 10.65 9.72 21.16
C MET A 399 11.07 11.13 20.77
N ILE A 400 10.12 12.07 20.72
CA ILE A 400 10.39 13.48 20.36
C ILE A 400 11.35 14.12 21.36
N ASP A 401 11.16 13.90 22.66
CA ASP A 401 12.04 14.42 23.71
C ASP A 401 13.47 13.85 23.57
N THR A 402 13.58 12.57 23.21
CA THR A 402 14.87 11.89 23.03
C THR A 402 15.60 12.38 21.78
N THR A 403 14.87 12.69 20.70
CA THR A 403 15.50 13.06 19.42
C THR A 403 15.76 14.56 19.27
N LYS A 404 14.88 15.42 19.79
CA LYS A 404 15.03 16.88 19.69
C LYS A 404 15.77 17.49 20.88
N GLY A 405 16.05 16.69 21.90
CA GLY A 405 16.54 17.16 23.19
C GLY A 405 15.48 18.04 23.89
N SER A 406 15.51 18.11 25.21
CA SER A 406 14.58 18.95 25.99
C SER A 406 14.77 20.45 25.70
N ILE A 407 14.30 20.94 24.55
CA ILE A 407 14.16 22.36 24.26
C ILE A 407 12.86 22.80 24.95
N GLY A 408 12.96 23.15 26.23
CA GLY A 408 11.89 23.86 26.94
C GLY A 408 11.31 23.16 28.17
N ARG A 409 12.12 23.00 29.23
CA ARG A 409 11.61 23.12 30.61
C ARG A 409 12.47 24.14 31.35
N THR A 410 12.10 25.41 31.21
CA THR A 410 12.43 26.51 32.13
C THR A 410 11.14 27.24 32.44
#